data_AF-A0A7S7LX79-F1
#
_entry.id   AF-A0A7S7LX79-F1
#
_cell.length_a   1.000
_cell.length_b   1.000
_cell.length_c   1.000
_cell.angle_alpha   90.00
_cell.angle_beta   90.00
_cell.angle_gamma   90.00
#
_symmetry.space_group_name_H-M   'P 1'
#
loop_
_entity.id
_entity.type
_entity.pdbx_description
1 polymer ?
#
loop_
_entity_poly.entity_id
_entity_poly.type
_entity_poly.pdbx_seq_one_letter_code
_entity_poly.pdbx_strand_id
1 'polypeptide(L)'
;MQEAYKLSILYYLIFSLLLIASAVMLFEHKIGFSLNNILEYYIGNEEKFIPAKNSSGILKTILPHIFVFGLITMVLTHFLVFTKLRYKKSTLTLIYLTFITAFLEIAAPFLIVNGFEFFAYVKLLSFFLFLTLILYISWLIFYSIIYE
;
A
#
# COMPACT_ATOMS: atom_id res chain seq x y z
N MET A 1 22.80 -16.77 -0.71
CA MET A 1 22.50 -15.61 -1.59
C MET A 1 23.80 -14.85 -1.81
N GLN A 2 24.13 -14.34 -3.01
CA GLN A 2 25.39 -13.61 -3.23
C GLN A 2 25.40 -12.28 -2.43
N GLU A 3 26.54 -11.87 -1.91
CA GLU A 3 26.68 -10.66 -1.05
C GLU A 3 26.19 -9.38 -1.74
N ALA A 4 26.53 -9.18 -3.01
CA ALA A 4 26.06 -8.03 -3.80
C ALA A 4 24.52 -7.96 -3.91
N TYR A 5 23.85 -9.12 -3.89
CA TYR A 5 22.39 -9.20 -3.94
C TYR A 5 21.76 -8.88 -2.58
N LYS A 6 22.37 -9.38 -1.49
CA LYS A 6 21.97 -9.03 -0.11
C LYS A 6 22.00 -7.51 0.12
N LEU A 7 23.07 -6.86 -0.35
CA LEU A 7 23.22 -5.40 -0.23
C LEU A 7 22.15 -4.64 -1.01
N SER A 8 21.88 -5.05 -2.26
CA SER A 8 20.82 -4.43 -3.09
C SER A 8 19.45 -4.54 -2.44
N ILE A 9 19.11 -5.71 -1.88
CA ILE A 9 17.83 -5.89 -1.19
C ILE A 9 17.76 -5.03 0.08
N LEU A 10 18.85 -4.96 0.86
CA LEU A 10 18.88 -4.14 2.07
C LEU A 10 18.59 -2.67 1.75
N TYR A 11 19.24 -2.10 0.73
CA TYR A 11 18.95 -0.72 0.30
C TYR A 11 17.50 -0.58 -0.17
N TYR A 12 16.99 -1.53 -0.95
CA TYR A 12 15.59 -1.50 -1.39
C TYR A 12 14.61 -1.53 -0.21
N LEU A 13 14.89 -2.34 0.83
CA LEU A 13 14.09 -2.39 2.06
C LEU A 13 14.12 -1.05 2.80
N ILE A 14 15.29 -0.42 2.95
CA ILE A 14 15.42 0.89 3.59
C ILE A 14 14.58 1.93 2.85
N PHE A 15 14.72 2.04 1.53
CA PHE A 15 13.92 2.98 0.74
C PHE A 15 12.43 2.66 0.77
N SER A 16 12.05 1.38 0.79
CA SER A 16 10.65 0.95 0.95
C SER A 16 10.09 1.39 2.30
N LEU A 17 10.85 1.24 3.39
CA LEU A 17 10.43 1.69 4.72
C LEU A 17 10.29 3.21 4.79
N LEU A 18 11.19 3.97 4.17
CA LEU A 18 11.08 5.42 4.07
C LEU A 18 9.82 5.84 3.29
N LEU A 19 9.53 5.17 2.17
CA LEU A 19 8.32 5.39 1.39
C LEU A 19 7.07 5.09 2.21
N ILE A 20 7.04 3.96 2.92
CA ILE A 20 5.92 3.56 3.78
C ILE A 20 5.70 4.56 4.91
N ALA A 21 6.76 4.95 5.63
CA ALA A 21 6.68 5.92 6.70
C ALA A 21 6.12 7.26 6.20
N SER A 22 6.62 7.73 5.05
CA SER A 22 6.14 8.96 4.40
C SER A 22 4.67 8.84 3.99
N ALA A 23 4.26 7.69 3.44
CA ALA A 23 2.88 7.43 3.05
C ALA A 23 1.93 7.41 4.26
N VAL A 24 2.33 6.78 5.37
CA VAL A 24 1.56 6.76 6.62
C VAL A 24 1.39 8.16 7.20
N MET A 25 2.48 8.95 7.27
CA MET A 25 2.44 10.34 7.75
C MET A 25 1.53 11.19 6.86
N LEU A 26 1.62 11.05 5.54
CA LEU A 26 0.77 11.79 4.60
C LEU A 26 -0.69 11.35 4.69
N PHE A 27 -0.95 10.06 4.90
CA PHE A 27 -2.31 9.55 5.06
C PHE A 27 -2.94 10.14 6.32
N GLU A 28 -2.23 10.10 7.46
CA GLU A 28 -2.70 10.65 8.72
C GLU A 28 -2.95 12.17 8.62
N HIS A 29 -1.97 12.92 8.11
CA HIS A 29 -2.04 14.38 8.06
C HIS A 29 -3.04 14.91 7.02
N LYS A 30 -3.24 14.22 5.87
CA LYS A 30 -4.14 14.70 4.81
C LYS A 30 -5.55 14.12 4.89
N ILE A 31 -5.67 12.85 5.29
CA ILE A 31 -6.92 12.10 5.24
C ILE A 31 -7.37 11.69 6.64
N GLY A 32 -6.47 11.22 7.50
CA GLY A 32 -6.76 10.72 8.83
C GLY A 32 -7.26 9.26 8.88
N PHE A 33 -7.19 8.65 10.06
CA PHE A 33 -7.50 7.22 10.27
C PHE A 33 -8.95 6.93 10.68
N SER A 34 -9.85 7.91 10.60
CA SER A 34 -11.27 7.73 10.91
C SER A 34 -12.09 7.67 9.61
N LEU A 35 -13.21 6.95 9.65
CA LEU A 35 -14.18 6.92 8.55
C LEU A 35 -14.70 8.31 8.20
N ASN A 36 -15.00 9.11 9.22
CA ASN A 36 -15.47 10.48 9.01
C ASN A 36 -14.42 11.30 8.27
N ASN A 37 -13.14 11.21 8.66
CA ASN A 37 -12.10 12.00 8.01
C ASN A 37 -11.91 11.57 6.54
N ILE A 38 -12.04 10.27 6.23
CA ILE A 38 -12.03 9.77 4.85
C ILE A 38 -13.20 10.36 4.04
N LEU A 39 -14.42 10.31 4.57
CA LEU A 39 -15.59 10.84 3.89
C LEU A 39 -15.48 12.35 3.69
N GLU A 40 -15.10 13.11 4.72
CA GLU A 40 -14.86 14.55 4.63
C GLU A 40 -13.79 14.90 3.59
N TYR A 41 -12.73 14.10 3.49
CA TYR A 41 -11.66 14.34 2.51
C TYR A 41 -12.11 14.11 1.06
N TYR A 42 -12.92 13.09 0.79
CA TYR A 42 -13.33 12.71 -0.57
C TYR A 42 -14.63 13.38 -1.03
N ILE A 43 -15.65 13.39 -0.17
CA ILE A 43 -17.01 13.90 -0.47
C ILE A 43 -17.13 15.38 -0.07
N GLY A 44 -16.22 15.89 0.77
CA GLY A 44 -16.23 17.27 1.25
C GLY A 44 -16.97 17.41 2.58
N ASN A 45 -16.85 18.61 3.15
CA ASN A 45 -17.55 19.01 4.36
C ASN A 45 -17.73 20.54 4.33
N GLU A 46 -18.98 20.99 4.25
CA GLU A 46 -19.31 22.42 4.16
C GLU A 46 -18.97 23.19 5.44
N GLU A 47 -19.19 22.60 6.62
CA GLU A 47 -18.90 23.21 7.91
C GLU A 47 -17.39 23.49 8.10
N LYS A 48 -16.56 22.63 7.49
CA LYS A 48 -15.09 22.75 7.50
C LYS A 48 -14.53 23.42 6.25
N PHE A 49 -15.38 23.90 5.35
CA PHE A 49 -14.99 24.50 4.07
C PHE A 49 -14.09 23.58 3.21
N ILE A 50 -14.33 22.26 3.27
CA ILE A 50 -13.58 21.26 2.50
C ILE A 50 -14.37 20.94 1.22
N PRO A 51 -13.85 21.25 0.02
CA PRO A 51 -14.54 20.93 -1.22
C PRO A 51 -14.44 19.44 -1.54
N ALA A 52 -15.53 18.89 -2.10
CA ALA A 52 -15.57 17.54 -2.66
C ALA A 52 -14.48 17.34 -3.72
N LYS A 53 -13.88 16.15 -3.76
CA LYS A 53 -12.97 15.78 -4.85
C LYS A 53 -13.79 15.42 -6.09
N ASN A 54 -13.21 15.66 -7.27
CA ASN A 54 -13.80 15.22 -8.53
C ASN A 54 -13.03 14.04 -9.13
N SER A 55 -13.69 13.26 -9.99
CA SER A 55 -13.15 12.03 -10.56
C SER A 55 -11.85 12.27 -11.36
N SER A 56 -11.72 13.41 -12.04
CA SER A 56 -10.49 13.77 -12.77
C SER A 56 -9.29 13.98 -11.84
N GLY A 57 -9.49 14.68 -10.72
CA GLY A 57 -8.46 14.89 -9.70
C GLY A 57 -8.03 13.59 -9.03
N ILE A 58 -8.99 12.69 -8.77
CA ILE A 58 -8.69 11.35 -8.28
C ILE A 58 -7.88 10.55 -9.31
N LEU A 59 -8.25 10.58 -10.58
CA LEU A 59 -7.53 9.83 -11.62
C LEU A 59 -6.08 10.29 -11.78
N LYS A 60 -5.82 11.60 -11.69
CA LYS A 60 -4.46 12.17 -11.66
C LYS A 60 -3.62 11.65 -10.49
N THR A 61 -4.27 11.33 -9.38
CA THR A 61 -3.61 10.74 -8.20
C THR A 61 -3.41 9.24 -8.36
N ILE A 62 -4.43 8.53 -8.85
CA ILE A 62 -4.40 7.08 -9.07
C ILE A 62 -3.30 6.66 -10.04
N LEU A 63 -3.09 7.41 -11.12
CA LEU A 63 -2.13 7.04 -12.17
C LEU A 63 -0.70 6.78 -11.62
N PRO A 64 -0.06 7.70 -10.89
CA PRO A 64 1.24 7.40 -10.27
C PRO A 64 1.16 6.34 -9.16
N HIS A 65 0.01 6.19 -8.47
CA HIS A 65 -0.16 5.16 -7.45
C HIS A 65 -0.15 3.75 -8.06
N ILE A 66 -0.79 3.54 -9.21
CA ILE A 66 -0.75 2.24 -9.91
C ILE A 66 0.70 1.80 -10.15
N PHE A 67 1.55 2.73 -10.60
CA PHE A 67 2.96 2.43 -10.85
C PHE A 67 3.71 2.11 -9.55
N VAL A 68 3.60 2.97 -8.53
CA VAL A 68 4.34 2.80 -7.25
C VAL A 68 3.89 1.56 -6.49
N PHE A 69 2.58 1.32 -6.37
CA PHE A 69 2.03 0.14 -5.69
C PHE A 69 2.35 -1.14 -6.46
N GLY A 70 2.25 -1.11 -7.79
CA GLY A 70 2.63 -2.24 -8.64
C GLY A 70 4.11 -2.58 -8.48
N LEU A 71 4.99 -1.57 -8.54
CA LEU A 71 6.42 -1.76 -8.40
C LEU A 71 6.80 -2.27 -7.01
N ILE A 72 6.33 -1.63 -5.93
CA ILE A 72 6.69 -2.03 -4.57
C ILE A 72 6.24 -3.46 -4.27
N THR A 73 5.01 -3.79 -4.65
CA THR A 73 4.43 -5.12 -4.44
C THR A 73 5.18 -6.16 -5.25
N MET A 74 5.43 -5.90 -6.55
CA MET A 74 6.15 -6.83 -7.41
C MET A 74 7.57 -7.11 -6.89
N VAL A 75 8.35 -6.08 -6.58
CA VAL A 75 9.75 -6.27 -6.18
C VAL A 75 9.86 -7.00 -4.83
N LEU A 76 9.07 -6.61 -3.82
CA LEU A 76 9.09 -7.28 -2.52
C LEU A 76 8.64 -8.75 -2.64
N THR A 77 7.55 -9.00 -3.35
CA THR A 77 7.08 -10.38 -3.55
C THR A 77 8.03 -11.21 -4.41
N HIS A 78 8.70 -10.59 -5.39
CA HIS A 78 9.73 -11.23 -6.19
C HIS A 78 10.93 -11.67 -5.34
N PHE A 79 11.36 -10.85 -4.39
CA PHE A 79 12.45 -11.22 -3.47
C PHE A 79 12.14 -12.44 -2.61
N LEU A 80 10.87 -12.71 -2.27
CA LEU A 80 10.49 -13.95 -1.57
C LEU A 80 10.87 -15.22 -2.35
N VAL A 81 10.94 -15.16 -3.69
CA VAL A 81 11.34 -16.29 -4.54
C VAL A 81 12.81 -16.68 -4.34
N PHE A 82 13.65 -15.77 -3.84
CA PHE A 82 15.07 -16.02 -3.55
C PHE A 82 15.32 -16.52 -2.13
N THR A 83 14.26 -16.63 -1.31
CA THR A 83 14.33 -17.14 0.06
C THR A 83 13.94 -18.62 0.11
N LYS A 84 14.12 -19.27 1.26
CA LYS A 84 13.59 -20.65 1.49
C LYS A 84 12.07 -20.75 1.46
N LEU A 85 11.35 -19.62 1.33
CA LEU A 85 9.89 -19.57 1.18
C LEU A 85 9.43 -19.80 -0.26
N ARG A 86 10.37 -19.94 -1.21
CA ARG A 86 10.08 -20.30 -2.60
C ARG A 86 9.19 -21.54 -2.66
N TYR A 87 8.09 -21.46 -3.43
CA TYR A 87 7.10 -22.52 -3.64
C TYR A 87 6.19 -22.91 -2.47
N LYS A 88 6.27 -22.23 -1.32
CA LYS A 88 5.28 -22.46 -0.25
C LYS A 88 3.92 -21.89 -0.64
N LYS A 89 2.83 -22.63 -0.34
CA LYS A 89 1.46 -22.14 -0.54
C LYS A 89 1.21 -20.80 0.16
N SER A 90 1.77 -20.64 1.37
CA SER A 90 1.70 -19.37 2.11
C SER A 90 2.28 -18.20 1.34
N THR A 91 3.38 -18.40 0.61
CA THR A 91 3.99 -17.37 -0.24
C THR A 91 3.05 -16.98 -1.37
N LEU A 92 2.40 -17.93 -2.03
CA LEU A 92 1.40 -17.63 -3.06
C LEU A 92 0.21 -16.84 -2.48
N THR A 93 -0.30 -17.24 -1.31
CA THR A 93 -1.37 -16.52 -0.62
C THR A 93 -0.96 -15.07 -0.31
N LEU A 94 0.26 -14.85 0.21
CA LEU A 94 0.77 -13.51 0.48
C LEU A 94 0.85 -12.66 -0.79
N ILE A 95 1.30 -13.24 -1.91
CA ILE A 95 1.38 -12.54 -3.20
C ILE A 95 -0.02 -12.07 -3.62
N TYR A 96 -0.98 -12.99 -3.72
CA TYR A 96 -2.34 -12.66 -4.15
C TYR A 96 -2.99 -11.64 -3.22
N LEU A 97 -2.88 -11.84 -1.91
CA LEU A 97 -3.49 -10.95 -0.93
C LEU A 97 -2.89 -9.54 -1.00
N THR A 98 -1.58 -9.41 -1.21
CA THR A 98 -0.91 -8.10 -1.32
C THR A 98 -1.34 -7.36 -2.60
N PHE A 99 -1.44 -8.06 -3.73
CA PHE A 99 -1.94 -7.45 -4.98
C PHE A 99 -3.42 -7.05 -4.90
N ILE A 100 -4.28 -7.89 -4.33
CA ILE A 100 -5.70 -7.58 -4.17
C ILE A 100 -5.89 -6.36 -3.26
N THR A 101 -5.15 -6.30 -2.15
CA THR A 101 -5.25 -5.19 -1.20
C THR A 101 -4.70 -3.89 -1.77
N ALA A 102 -3.60 -3.93 -2.52
CA ALA A 102 -3.10 -2.80 -3.29
C ALA A 102 -4.14 -2.26 -4.29
N PHE A 103 -4.79 -3.17 -5.02
CA PHE A 103 -5.84 -2.79 -5.97
C PHE A 103 -7.03 -2.12 -5.28
N LEU A 104 -7.51 -2.67 -4.17
CA LEU A 104 -8.61 -2.11 -3.39
C LEU A 104 -8.26 -0.71 -2.84
N GLU A 105 -7.02 -0.51 -2.38
CA GLU A 105 -6.53 0.77 -1.86
C GLU A 105 -6.63 1.89 -2.92
N ILE A 106 -6.27 1.56 -4.16
CA ILE A 106 -6.26 2.48 -5.30
C ILE A 106 -7.66 2.70 -5.87
N ALA A 107 -8.48 1.64 -5.92
CA ALA A 107 -9.83 1.71 -6.50
C ALA A 107 -10.83 2.42 -5.59
N ALA A 108 -10.70 2.29 -4.27
CA ALA A 108 -11.68 2.84 -3.32
C ALA A 108 -11.90 4.36 -3.45
N PRO A 109 -10.86 5.23 -3.56
CA PRO A 109 -11.04 6.67 -3.77
C PRO A 109 -11.92 7.03 -4.97
N PHE A 110 -11.78 6.29 -6.07
CA PHE A 110 -12.58 6.52 -7.26
C PHE A 110 -14.04 6.18 -6.99
N LEU A 111 -14.31 5.06 -6.32
CA LEU A 111 -15.68 4.63 -6.01
C LEU A 111 -16.37 5.55 -4.99
N ILE A 112 -15.63 6.05 -3.98
CA ILE A 112 -16.16 7.02 -3.00
C ILE A 112 -16.66 8.28 -3.71
N VAL A 113 -15.84 8.86 -4.59
CA VAL A 113 -16.20 10.11 -5.31
C VAL A 113 -17.34 9.91 -6.31
N ASN A 114 -17.60 8.67 -6.77
CA ASN A 114 -18.75 8.34 -7.62
C ASN A 114 -20.00 7.93 -6.81
N GLY A 115 -20.04 8.22 -5.50
CA GLY A 115 -21.25 8.09 -4.67
C GLY A 115 -21.33 6.79 -3.84
N PHE A 116 -20.34 5.91 -3.90
CA PHE A 116 -20.33 4.67 -3.11
C PHE A 116 -19.61 4.87 -1.77
N GLU A 117 -20.25 5.54 -0.81
CA GLU A 117 -19.66 5.90 0.49
C GLU A 117 -19.17 4.70 1.31
N PHE A 118 -19.78 3.52 1.14
CA PHE A 118 -19.34 2.27 1.76
C PHE A 118 -17.86 1.95 1.48
N PHE A 119 -17.31 2.41 0.34
CA PHE A 119 -15.89 2.22 0.03
C PHE A 119 -14.94 2.99 0.94
N ALA A 120 -15.43 3.90 1.81
CA ALA A 120 -14.62 4.48 2.88
C ALA A 120 -14.11 3.40 3.86
N TYR A 121 -14.93 2.40 4.17
CA TYR A 121 -14.51 1.23 4.97
C TYR A 121 -13.45 0.43 4.24
N VAL A 122 -13.65 0.19 2.94
CA VAL A 122 -12.70 -0.53 2.09
C VAL A 122 -11.37 0.22 2.03
N LYS A 123 -11.39 1.55 1.89
CA LYS A 123 -10.19 2.40 1.87
C LYS A 123 -9.38 2.26 3.17
N LEU A 124 -10.05 2.36 4.32
CA LEU A 124 -9.37 2.26 5.62
C LEU A 124 -8.82 0.85 5.86
N LEU A 125 -9.62 -0.19 5.60
CA LEU A 125 -9.23 -1.58 5.80
C LEU A 125 -8.09 -1.98 4.85
N SER A 126 -8.20 -1.63 3.57
CA SER A 126 -7.16 -1.94 2.58
C SER A 126 -5.84 -1.23 2.90
N PHE A 127 -5.88 0.01 3.39
CA PHE A 127 -4.68 0.71 3.84
C PHE A 127 -3.94 -0.05 4.94
N PHE A 128 -4.61 -0.39 6.05
CA PHE A 128 -3.97 -1.09 7.16
C PHE A 128 -3.55 -2.52 6.80
N LEU A 129 -4.37 -3.22 6.01
CA LEU A 129 -4.06 -4.58 5.58
C LEU A 129 -2.85 -4.59 4.63
N PHE A 130 -2.81 -3.69 3.64
CA PHE A 130 -1.68 -3.56 2.73
C PHE A 130 -0.40 -3.16 3.48
N LEU A 131 -0.48 -2.20 4.39
CA LEU A 131 0.63 -1.80 5.26
C LEU A 131 1.18 -3.00 6.05
N THR A 132 0.29 -3.77 6.68
CA THR A 132 0.68 -4.95 7.47
C THR A 132 1.34 -6.01 6.58
N LEU A 133 0.80 -6.27 5.40
CA LEU A 133 1.34 -7.26 4.47
C LEU A 133 2.73 -6.86 3.95
N ILE A 134 2.90 -5.60 3.54
CA ILE A 134 4.18 -5.10 3.04
C ILE A 134 5.24 -5.11 4.15
N LEU A 135 4.89 -4.71 5.37
CA LEU A 135 5.81 -4.79 6.51
C LEU A 135 6.17 -6.24 6.86
N TYR A 136 5.19 -7.14 6.84
CA TYR A 136 5.43 -8.57 7.08
C TYR A 136 6.34 -9.19 6.02
N ILE A 137 6.10 -8.90 4.73
CA ILE A 137 6.97 -9.35 3.63
C ILE A 137 8.38 -8.76 3.78
N SER A 138 8.48 -7.47 4.11
CA SER A 138 9.77 -6.81 4.36
C SER A 138 10.54 -7.48 5.50
N TRP A 139 9.86 -7.85 6.58
CA TRP A 139 10.43 -8.60 7.69
C TRP A 139 10.92 -9.99 7.27
N LEU A 140 10.11 -10.75 6.50
CA LEU A 140 10.51 -12.07 6.01
C LEU A 140 11.77 -12.01 5.14
N ILE A 141 11.87 -11.00 4.27
CA ILE A 141 13.03 -10.78 3.41
C ILE A 141 14.24 -10.40 4.26
N PHE A 142 14.09 -9.46 5.21
CA PHE A 142 15.16 -9.07 6.13
C PHE A 142 15.69 -10.27 6.92
N TYR A 143 14.79 -11.08 7.49
CA TYR A 143 15.14 -12.29 8.21
C TYR A 143 15.93 -13.27 7.32
N SER A 144 15.48 -13.49 6.08
CA SER A 144 16.19 -14.35 5.13
C SER A 144 17.58 -13.83 4.79
N ILE A 145 17.79 -12.52 4.65
CA ILE A 145 19.11 -11.97 4.34
C ILE A 145 20.12 -12.14 5.48
N ILE A 146 19.66 -12.00 6.72
CA ILE A 146 20.52 -12.05 7.92
C ILE A 146 20.81 -13.49 8.35
N TYR A 147 19.81 -14.36 8.32
CA TYR A 147 19.89 -15.70 8.91
C TYR A 147 19.94 -16.85 7.90
N GLU A 148 19.80 -16.57 6.58
CA GLU A 148 19.92 -17.56 5.50
C GLU A 148 21.04 -17.22 4.49
#